data_AF-A0A6B2FZ43-F1
#
_entry.id   AF-A0A6B2FZ43-F1
#
_cell.length_a   1.000
_cell.length_b   1.000
_cell.length_c   1.000
_cell.angle_alpha   90.00
_cell.angle_beta   90.00
_cell.angle_gamma   90.00
#
_symmetry.space_group_name_H-M   'P 1'
#
loop_
_entity.id
_entity.type
_entity.pdbx_description
1 polymer ?
#
loop_
_entity_poly.entity_id
_entity_poly.type
_entity_poly.pdbx_seq_one_letter_code
_entity_poly.pdbx_strand_id
1 'polypeptide(L)'
;NEYGFTVENFGSDSFVTTSIGNAFQTYNCKKLNLICVSDSFNSPIKKICATGTGYIVCSHGHHVSVWKRGKMVGEPIKHTCDVINLMCIGNYVFSLDEQGCLLMWNAASKKIHFENFFTGNFTITAWCHPPTYLNKILLGFSSGSLQIWDIITW
;
A
#
# COMPACT_ATOMS: atom_id res chain seq x y z
N ASN A 1 -10.37 -2.81 0.57
CA ASN A 1 -10.48 -4.28 0.54
C ASN A 1 -9.17 -4.90 0.09
N GLU A 2 -8.21 -5.08 0.99
CA GLU A 2 -6.97 -5.86 0.75
C GLU A 2 -6.63 -6.58 2.06
N TYR A 3 -7.47 -7.53 2.44
CA TYR A 3 -7.17 -8.42 3.55
C TYR A 3 -6.31 -9.55 3.02
N GLY A 4 -5.03 -9.48 3.34
CA GLY A 4 -4.12 -10.61 3.34
C GLY A 4 -3.33 -10.85 2.06
N PHE A 5 -3.69 -10.33 0.89
CA PHE A 5 -2.90 -10.53 -0.33
C PHE A 5 -3.00 -9.39 -1.35
N THR A 6 -2.02 -9.33 -2.24
CA THR A 6 -1.96 -8.45 -3.41
C THR A 6 -1.61 -9.26 -4.66
N VAL A 7 -2.06 -8.82 -5.83
CA VAL A 7 -1.73 -9.43 -7.13
C VAL A 7 -0.97 -8.42 -7.97
N GLU A 8 0.12 -8.87 -8.59
CA GLU A 8 0.95 -8.07 -9.47
C GLU A 8 1.19 -8.79 -10.80
N ASN A 9 1.22 -8.03 -11.89
CA ASN A 9 1.53 -8.55 -13.22
C ASN A 9 2.91 -8.04 -13.63
N PHE A 10 3.79 -8.94 -14.05
CA PHE A 10 5.12 -8.61 -14.56
C PHE A 10 5.32 -9.29 -15.91
N GLY A 11 5.24 -8.50 -16.99
CA GLY A 11 5.21 -9.06 -18.34
C GLY A 11 4.00 -9.97 -18.54
N SER A 12 4.23 -11.23 -18.92
CA SER A 12 3.17 -12.23 -19.09
C SER A 12 2.91 -13.07 -17.83
N ASP A 13 3.67 -12.87 -16.75
CA ASP A 13 3.49 -13.60 -15.49
C ASP A 13 2.67 -12.79 -14.50
N SER A 14 1.84 -13.48 -13.72
CA SER A 14 1.11 -12.92 -12.59
C SER A 14 1.61 -13.55 -11.30
N PHE A 15 1.74 -12.75 -10.25
CA PHE A 15 2.17 -13.18 -8.93
C PHE A 15 1.13 -12.78 -7.89
N VAL A 16 0.95 -13.62 -6.88
CA VAL A 16 0.15 -13.31 -5.70
C VAL A 16 1.07 -13.31 -4.49
N THR A 17 1.05 -12.22 -3.73
CA THR A 17 1.78 -12.13 -2.47
C THR A 17 0.79 -12.10 -1.32
N THR A 18 0.91 -13.03 -0.39
CA THR A 18 0.02 -13.17 0.77
C THR A 18 0.79 -13.03 2.09
N SER A 19 0.16 -12.41 3.08
CA SER A 19 0.60 -12.38 4.46
C SER A 19 0.41 -13.75 5.12
N ILE A 20 1.37 -14.15 5.94
CA ILE A 20 1.35 -15.34 6.80
C ILE A 20 1.61 -14.94 8.28
N GLY A 21 1.14 -13.76 8.68
CA GLY A 21 1.37 -13.19 10.01
C GLY A 21 2.54 -12.22 9.99
N ASN A 22 3.69 -12.64 10.52
CA ASN A 22 4.90 -11.81 10.60
C ASN A 22 5.83 -11.98 9.38
N ALA A 23 5.33 -12.50 8.26
CA ALA A 23 6.06 -12.61 7.01
C ALA A 23 5.06 -12.64 5.85
N PHE A 24 5.54 -12.51 4.63
CA PHE A 24 4.75 -12.75 3.42
C PHE A 24 5.40 -13.79 2.52
N GLN A 25 4.57 -14.39 1.66
CA GLN A 25 4.99 -15.34 0.64
C GLN A 25 4.45 -14.90 -0.72
N THR A 26 5.30 -14.97 -1.74
CA THR A 26 4.93 -14.68 -3.12
C THR A 26 4.90 -15.97 -3.93
N TYR A 27 3.82 -16.18 -4.68
CA TYR A 27 3.60 -17.34 -5.54
C TYR A 27 3.40 -16.89 -6.97
N ASN A 28 3.85 -17.68 -7.94
CA ASN A 28 3.46 -17.50 -9.33
C ASN A 28 2.04 -18.04 -9.53
N CYS A 29 1.14 -17.26 -10.13
CA CYS A 29 -0.28 -17.65 -10.26
C CYS A 29 -0.50 -18.79 -11.26
N LYS A 30 0.40 -19.03 -12.22
CA LYS A 30 0.24 -20.09 -13.23
C LYS A 30 0.52 -21.47 -12.66
N LYS A 31 1.51 -21.60 -11.78
CA LYS A 31 1.96 -22.88 -11.22
C LYS A 31 1.74 -23.02 -9.71
N LEU A 32 1.37 -21.93 -9.02
CA LEU A 32 1.26 -21.83 -7.56
C LEU A 32 2.52 -22.29 -6.81
N ASN A 33 3.68 -22.24 -7.46
CA ASN A 33 4.94 -22.51 -6.79
C ASN A 33 5.40 -21.27 -6.02
N LEU A 34 6.00 -21.51 -4.86
CA LEU A 34 6.58 -20.47 -4.02
C LEU A 34 7.78 -19.84 -4.74
N ILE A 35 7.79 -18.51 -4.84
CA ILE A 35 8.83 -17.71 -5.49
C ILE A 35 9.69 -17.01 -4.47
N CYS A 36 9.08 -16.52 -3.39
CA CYS A 36 9.77 -15.69 -2.41
C CYS A 36 9.11 -15.81 -1.03
N VAL A 37 9.92 -15.72 0.01
CA VAL A 37 9.49 -15.54 1.41
C VAL A 37 10.22 -14.31 1.94
N SER A 38 9.50 -13.46 2.67
CA SER A 38 10.13 -12.31 3.33
C SER A 38 10.93 -12.70 4.56
N ASP A 39 11.86 -11.84 4.97
CA ASP A 39 12.33 -11.85 6.35
C ASP A 39 11.17 -11.55 7.31
N SER A 40 11.35 -11.91 8.58
CA SER A 40 10.34 -11.72 9.61
C SER A 40 10.18 -10.25 10.01
N PHE A 41 8.93 -9.86 10.24
CA PHE A 41 8.53 -8.58 10.78
C PHE A 41 8.47 -8.64 12.31
N ASN A 42 8.73 -7.51 12.97
CA ASN A 42 8.60 -7.38 14.43
C ASN A 42 7.13 -7.37 14.91
N SER A 43 6.18 -7.15 13.99
CA SER A 43 4.74 -7.18 14.24
C SER A 43 3.99 -7.77 13.04
N PRO A 44 2.77 -8.30 13.23
CA PRO A 44 2.01 -8.88 12.13
C PRO A 44 1.71 -7.87 11.02
N ILE A 45 1.76 -8.33 9.77
CA ILE A 45 1.39 -7.56 8.58
C ILE A 45 -0.13 -7.33 8.61
N LYS A 46 -0.56 -6.07 8.57
CA LYS A 46 -1.97 -5.68 8.55
C LYS A 46 -2.53 -5.46 7.15
N LYS A 47 -1.76 -4.81 6.26
CA LYS A 47 -2.10 -4.54 4.85
C LYS A 47 -0.89 -4.81 3.95
N ILE A 48 -1.16 -5.18 2.70
CA ILE A 48 -0.15 -5.45 1.69
C ILE A 48 -0.62 -4.92 0.33
N CYS A 49 0.21 -4.14 -0.37
CA CYS A 49 0.02 -3.83 -1.79
C CYS A 49 1.32 -4.02 -2.58
N ALA A 50 1.20 -4.09 -3.90
CA ALA A 50 2.32 -4.14 -4.81
C ALA A 50 2.39 -2.88 -5.67
N THR A 51 3.59 -2.35 -5.87
CA THR A 51 3.82 -1.27 -6.84
C THR A 51 3.89 -1.84 -8.25
N GLY A 52 3.70 -0.98 -9.25
CA GLY A 52 3.89 -1.35 -10.67
C GLY A 52 5.35 -1.67 -11.05
N THR A 53 6.28 -1.59 -10.10
CA THR A 53 7.72 -1.83 -10.29
C THR A 53 8.24 -3.04 -9.50
N GLY A 54 7.35 -3.83 -8.91
CA GLY A 54 7.69 -5.05 -8.19
C GLY A 54 8.23 -4.83 -6.77
N TYR A 55 7.89 -3.70 -6.15
CA TYR A 55 8.02 -3.57 -4.70
C TYR A 55 6.76 -4.06 -4.02
N ILE A 56 6.93 -4.80 -2.93
CA ILE A 56 5.86 -5.15 -2.00
C ILE A 56 5.89 -4.14 -0.86
N VAL A 57 4.73 -3.58 -0.52
CA VAL A 57 4.58 -2.59 0.55
C VAL A 57 3.67 -3.18 1.61
N CYS A 58 4.13 -3.18 2.86
CA CYS A 58 3.43 -3.81 3.97
C CYS A 58 3.25 -2.81 5.13
N SER A 59 2.05 -2.73 5.71
CA SER A 59 1.87 -2.10 7.01
C SER A 59 2.00 -3.10 8.14
N HIS A 60 2.66 -2.69 9.23
CA HIS A 60 2.83 -3.50 10.43
C HIS A 60 2.99 -2.57 11.66
N GLY A 61 2.06 -2.66 12.61
CA GLY A 61 1.90 -1.61 13.63
C GLY A 61 1.74 -0.22 12.99
N HIS A 62 2.48 0.76 13.49
CA HIS A 62 2.53 2.14 13.00
C HIS A 62 3.65 2.39 11.96
N HIS A 63 4.11 1.33 11.29
CA HIS A 63 5.15 1.43 10.25
C HIS A 63 4.64 0.90 8.90
N VAL A 64 5.22 1.45 7.83
CA VAL A 64 5.04 0.96 6.47
C VAL A 64 6.40 0.67 5.84
N SER A 65 6.67 -0.60 5.59
CA SER A 65 7.93 -1.07 5.02
C SER A 65 7.79 -1.41 3.54
N VAL A 66 8.90 -1.28 2.80
CA VAL A 66 8.99 -1.61 1.38
C VAL A 66 9.95 -2.76 1.22
N TRP A 67 9.61 -3.71 0.36
CA TRP A 67 10.30 -4.97 0.21
C TRP A 67 10.55 -5.26 -1.26
N LYS A 68 11.70 -5.86 -1.55
CA LYS A 68 12.04 -6.35 -2.89
C LYS A 68 12.65 -7.73 -2.75
N ARG A 69 12.06 -8.72 -3.42
CA ARG A 69 12.52 -10.13 -3.37
C ARG A 69 12.70 -10.64 -1.94
N GLY A 70 11.77 -10.29 -1.05
CA GLY A 70 11.74 -10.77 0.34
C GLY A 70 12.67 -10.04 1.30
N LYS A 71 13.43 -9.04 0.84
CA LYS A 71 14.29 -8.20 1.68
C LYS A 71 13.72 -6.80 1.83
N MET A 72 13.76 -6.27 3.05
CA MET A 72 13.34 -4.90 3.32
C MET A 72 14.31 -3.91 2.65
N VAL A 73 13.75 -2.86 2.06
CA VAL A 73 14.49 -1.83 1.33
C VAL A 73 14.37 -0.52 2.10
N GLY A 74 15.49 -0.11 2.71
CA GLY A 74 15.61 1.09 3.51
C GLY A 74 14.73 1.06 4.77
N GLU A 75 14.70 2.19 5.46
CA GLU A 75 13.89 2.32 6.66
C GLU A 75 12.38 2.36 6.34
N PRO A 76 11.53 1.83 7.24
CA PRO A 76 10.08 1.98 7.15
C PRO A 76 9.63 3.44 7.32
N ILE A 77 8.55 3.82 6.63
CA ILE A 77 7.84 5.08 6.90
C ILE A 77 7.06 4.92 8.20
N LYS A 78 7.17 5.91 9.09
CA LYS A 78 6.54 5.88 10.41
C LYS A 78 5.28 6.76 10.42
N HIS A 79 4.19 6.22 10.96
CA HIS A 79 2.98 6.93 11.32
C HIS A 79 2.89 7.15 12.84
N THR A 80 1.99 8.02 13.28
CA THR A 80 1.72 8.22 14.71
C THR A 80 0.89 7.07 15.30
N CYS A 81 0.01 6.49 14.47
CA CYS A 81 -0.86 5.37 14.82
C CYS A 81 -0.77 4.23 13.81
N ASP A 82 -1.48 3.14 14.09
CA ASP A 82 -1.48 1.98 13.22
C ASP A 82 -2.09 2.31 11.84
N VAL A 83 -1.46 1.79 10.79
CA VAL A 83 -1.91 2.05 9.41
C VAL A 83 -3.07 1.12 9.07
N ILE A 84 -4.22 1.72 8.78
CA ILE A 84 -5.49 1.03 8.53
C ILE A 84 -5.75 0.75 7.07
N ASN A 85 -5.21 1.55 6.16
CA ASN A 85 -5.35 1.35 4.72
C ASN A 85 -4.05 1.67 3.98
N LEU A 86 -3.81 0.93 2.91
CA LEU A 86 -2.63 1.05 2.06
C LEU A 86 -3.04 0.87 0.59
N MET A 87 -2.49 1.67 -0.32
CA MET A 87 -2.72 1.56 -1.77
C MET A 87 -1.48 2.00 -2.54
N CYS A 88 -1.24 1.35 -3.68
CA CYS A 88 -0.15 1.65 -4.60
C CYS A 88 -0.74 2.19 -5.92
N ILE A 89 -0.24 3.33 -6.43
CA ILE A 89 -0.50 3.80 -7.80
C ILE A 89 0.86 4.08 -8.46
N GLY A 90 1.24 3.22 -9.40
CA GLY A 90 2.60 3.25 -9.96
C GLY A 90 3.64 3.00 -8.86
N ASN A 91 4.47 4.01 -8.58
CA ASN A 91 5.45 4.01 -7.48
C ASN A 91 5.02 4.83 -6.26
N TYR A 92 3.87 5.48 -6.31
CA TYR A 92 3.34 6.23 -5.18
C TYR A 92 2.55 5.30 -4.26
N VAL A 93 2.77 5.47 -2.97
CA VAL A 93 2.10 4.75 -1.91
C VAL A 93 1.24 5.75 -1.15
N PHE A 94 -0.01 5.38 -0.94
CA PHE A 94 -0.95 6.03 -0.04
C PHE A 94 -1.06 5.18 1.22
N SER A 95 -0.72 5.76 2.37
CA SER A 95 -0.89 5.12 3.67
C SER A 95 -1.74 6.01 4.58
N LEU A 96 -2.78 5.42 5.16
CA LEU A 96 -3.74 6.09 6.04
C LEU A 96 -3.73 5.41 7.40
N ASP A 97 -3.56 6.19 8.47
CA ASP A 97 -3.63 5.69 9.85
C ASP A 97 -4.97 5.96 10.55
N GLU A 98 -5.11 5.39 11.75
CA GLU A 98 -6.30 5.49 12.60
C GLU A 98 -6.69 6.93 12.99
N GLN A 99 -5.74 7.87 12.96
CA GLN A 99 -6.00 9.28 13.26
C GLN A 99 -6.35 10.10 12.02
N GLY A 100 -6.41 9.46 10.84
CA GLY A 100 -6.74 10.11 9.59
C GLY A 100 -5.55 10.80 8.93
N CYS A 101 -4.31 10.52 9.35
CA CYS A 101 -3.13 11.01 8.62
C CYS A 101 -2.96 10.21 7.33
N LEU A 102 -3.12 10.89 6.20
CA LEU A 102 -2.84 10.38 4.87
C LEU A 102 -1.46 10.85 4.42
N LEU A 103 -0.56 9.90 4.17
CA LEU A 103 0.71 10.17 3.51
C LEU A 103 0.66 9.71 2.05
N MET A 104 1.22 10.51 1.14
CA MET A 104 1.62 10.09 -0.19
C MET A 104 3.13 10.17 -0.31
N TRP A 105 3.76 9.07 -0.66
CA TRP A 105 5.22 8.96 -0.72
C TRP A 105 5.66 8.00 -1.81
N ASN A 106 6.91 8.10 -2.23
CA ASN A 106 7.45 7.26 -3.30
C ASN A 106 8.12 6.01 -2.72
N ALA A 107 7.72 4.82 -3.17
CA ALA A 107 8.23 3.55 -2.65
C ALA A 107 9.74 3.35 -2.85
N ALA A 108 10.29 3.86 -3.96
CA ALA A 108 11.69 3.68 -4.32
C ALA A 108 12.60 4.67 -3.58
N SER A 109 12.24 5.96 -3.55
CA SER A 109 13.05 7.00 -2.92
C SER A 109 12.74 7.23 -1.44
N LYS A 110 11.62 6.68 -0.94
CA LYS A 110 11.05 6.94 0.39
C LYS A 110 10.73 8.42 0.67
N LYS A 111 10.72 9.26 -0.36
CA LYS A 111 10.39 10.69 -0.22
C LYS A 111 8.89 10.85 0.02
N ILE A 112 8.53 11.55 1.10
CA ILE A 112 7.16 12.01 1.35
C ILE A 112 6.90 13.22 0.45
N HIS A 113 5.81 13.16 -0.29
CA HIS A 113 5.36 14.22 -1.19
C HIS A 113 4.19 15.00 -0.61
N PHE A 114 3.33 14.33 0.15
CA PHE A 114 2.14 14.93 0.73
C PHE A 114 1.82 14.27 2.07
N GLU A 115 1.33 15.10 3.00
CA GLU A 115 0.82 14.72 4.30
C GLU A 115 -0.39 15.59 4.60
N ASN A 116 -1.52 14.98 4.98
CA ASN A 116 -2.70 15.72 5.40
C ASN A 116 -3.54 14.90 6.38
N PHE A 117 -4.34 15.60 7.19
CA PHE A 117 -5.15 15.01 8.24
C PHE A 117 -6.64 15.14 7.94
N PHE A 118 -7.32 14.01 7.97
CA PHE A 118 -8.74 13.87 7.64
C PHE A 118 -9.53 13.43 8.86
N THR A 119 -10.18 14.37 9.54
CA THR A 119 -10.89 14.13 10.81
C THR A 119 -12.34 14.64 10.77
N GLY A 120 -13.14 14.26 11.78
CA GLY A 120 -14.54 14.65 11.89
C GLY A 120 -15.40 14.13 10.73
N ASN A 121 -16.21 15.01 10.11
CA ASN A 121 -17.09 14.64 8.99
C ASN A 121 -16.35 14.44 7.66
N PHE A 122 -15.02 14.61 7.62
CA PHE A 122 -14.19 14.43 6.45
C PHE A 122 -13.17 13.29 6.64
N THR A 123 -13.52 12.27 7.42
CA THR A 123 -12.72 11.03 7.50
C THR A 123 -12.83 10.22 6.21
N ILE A 124 -11.69 9.72 5.72
CA ILE A 124 -11.66 8.84 4.54
C ILE A 124 -12.20 7.47 4.93
N THR A 125 -13.22 7.01 4.21
CA THR A 125 -13.90 5.72 4.44
C THR A 125 -13.63 4.69 3.36
N ALA A 126 -13.37 5.16 2.13
CA ALA A 126 -13.03 4.32 1.00
C ALA A 126 -12.13 5.07 0.02
N TRP A 127 -11.37 4.30 -0.75
CA TRP A 127 -10.62 4.83 -1.88
C TRP A 127 -10.55 3.81 -3.02
N CYS A 128 -10.31 4.30 -4.23
CA CYS A 128 -9.92 3.45 -5.36
C CYS A 128 -9.09 4.24 -6.36
N HIS A 129 -8.30 3.52 -7.15
CA HIS A 129 -7.76 4.02 -8.40
C HIS A 129 -8.76 3.67 -9.52
N PRO A 130 -9.49 4.64 -10.10
CA PRO A 130 -10.49 4.34 -11.12
C PRO A 130 -9.82 3.74 -12.37
N PRO A 131 -10.40 2.69 -12.99
CA PRO A 131 -9.88 2.13 -14.23
C PRO A 131 -9.71 3.21 -15.29
N THR A 132 -8.62 3.16 -16.07
CA THR A 132 -8.24 4.10 -17.14
C THR A 132 -7.88 5.54 -16.72
N TYR A 133 -8.09 5.93 -15.46
CA TYR A 133 -7.81 7.30 -15.01
C TYR A 133 -6.36 7.43 -14.54
N LEU A 134 -5.48 7.81 -15.46
CA LEU A 134 -4.06 7.99 -15.14
C LEU A 134 -3.86 9.03 -14.03
N ASN A 135 -3.07 8.65 -13.02
CA ASN A 135 -2.70 9.50 -11.89
C ASN A 135 -3.89 10.03 -11.09
N LYS A 136 -5.02 9.31 -11.03
CA LYS A 136 -6.17 9.72 -10.22
C LYS A 136 -6.43 8.77 -9.06
N ILE A 137 -6.78 9.33 -7.92
CA ILE A 137 -7.35 8.61 -6.79
C ILE A 137 -8.74 9.17 -6.49
N LEU A 138 -9.71 8.30 -6.31
CA LEU A 138 -11.05 8.64 -5.83
C LEU A 138 -11.11 8.37 -4.33
N LEU A 139 -11.45 9.39 -3.55
CA LEU A 139 -11.61 9.32 -2.10
C LEU A 139 -13.10 9.48 -1.75
N GLY A 140 -13.59 8.60 -0.87
CA GLY A 140 -14.91 8.70 -0.28
C GLY A 140 -14.85 9.07 1.19
N PHE A 141 -15.67 10.05 1.59
CA PHE A 141 -15.66 10.62 2.93
C PHE A 141 -16.90 10.23 3.73
N SER A 142 -16.78 10.27 5.06
CA SER A 142 -17.90 10.00 5.99
C SER A 142 -19.10 10.95 5.82
N SER A 143 -18.89 12.15 5.26
CA SER A 143 -19.97 13.06 4.85
C SER A 143 -20.81 12.57 3.66
N GLY A 144 -20.41 11.48 2.99
CA GLY A 144 -21.03 11.00 1.76
C GLY A 144 -20.50 11.69 0.49
N SER A 145 -19.58 12.65 0.63
CA SER A 145 -18.94 13.29 -0.51
C SER A 145 -17.84 12.41 -1.13
N LEU A 146 -17.63 12.59 -2.43
CA LEU A 146 -16.58 11.95 -3.22
C LEU A 146 -15.67 13.03 -3.80
N GLN A 147 -14.36 12.80 -3.77
CA GLN A 147 -13.38 13.68 -4.41
C GLN A 147 -12.42 12.87 -5.27
N ILE A 148 -12.12 13.38 -6.46
CA ILE A 148 -11.10 12.80 -7.34
C ILE A 148 -9.89 13.73 -7.39
N TRP A 149 -8.72 13.18 -7.10
CA TRP A 149 -7.48 13.95 -6.98
C TRP A 149 -6.47 13.50 -8.03
N ASP A 150 -5.76 14.45 -8.65
CA ASP A 150 -4.61 14.17 -9.52
C ASP A 150 -3.34 14.13 -8.70
N ILE A 151 -2.68 12.97 -8.64
CA ILE A 151 -1.53 12.71 -7.76
C ILE A 151 -0.21 13.31 -8.27
N ILE A 152 -0.18 13.85 -9.50
CA ILE A 152 1.01 14.52 -10.05
C ILE A 152 0.92 16.03 -9.86
N THR A 153 -0.25 16.61 -10.10
CA THR A 153 -0.42 18.07 -10.05
C THR A 153 -0.77 18.60 -8.67
N TRP A 154 -1.08 17.72 -7.71
CA TRP A 154 -1.25 18.06 -6.30
C TRP A 154 0.07 18.13 -5.55
#